data_AF-A0A9D4DG75-F1
#
_entry.id   AF-A0A9D4DG75-F1
#
_cell.length_a   1.000
_cell.length_b   1.000
_cell.length_c   1.000
_cell.angle_alpha   90.00
_cell.angle_beta   90.00
_cell.angle_gamma   90.00
#
_symmetry.space_group_name_H-M   'P 1'
#
loop_
_entity.id
_entity.type
_entity.pdbx_description
1 polymer ?
#
loop_
_entity_poly.entity_id
_entity_poly.type
_entity_poly.pdbx_seq_one_letter_code
_entity_poly.pdbx_strand_id
1 'polypeptide(L)'
;MNGNDVYVGETGGTLYQRHLLNLSRIRTQHSDPVAEHFYTDGHSMDDFQIMGLEKLSGSDEYRKTMEQLWKSKLRTYRPYGINVQE
;
A
#
# COMPACT_ATOMS: atom_id res chain seq x y z
N MET A 1 -19.56 -3.51 -2.35
CA MET A 1 -19.13 -2.86 -1.09
C MET A 1 -18.38 -1.61 -1.52
N ASN A 2 -18.91 -0.43 -1.24
CA ASN A 2 -18.28 0.83 -1.66
C ASN A 2 -17.33 1.32 -0.56
N GLY A 3 -16.26 0.57 -0.31
CA GLY A 3 -15.18 0.96 0.59
C GLY A 3 -13.96 1.31 -0.23
N ASN A 4 -13.28 2.42 0.07
CA ASN A 4 -11.94 2.66 -0.45
C ASN A 4 -11.00 1.68 0.25
N ASP A 5 -10.61 0.60 -0.43
CA ASP A 5 -9.66 -0.38 0.10
C ASP A 5 -8.28 0.29 0.22
N VAL A 6 -7.75 0.33 1.45
CA VAL A 6 -6.49 1.03 1.75
C VAL A 6 -5.34 0.04 1.88
N TYR A 7 -4.19 0.42 1.33
CA TYR A 7 -2.89 -0.21 1.56
C TYR A 7 -1.96 0.76 2.28
N VAL A 8 -1.26 0.29 3.32
CA VAL A 8 -0.15 1.00 3.94
C VAL A 8 1.15 0.25 3.68
N GLY A 9 2.17 0.98 3.26
CA GLY A 9 3.53 0.49 3.10
C GLY A 9 4.54 1.61 3.26
N GLU A 10 5.77 1.27 3.65
CA GLU A 10 6.86 2.23 3.69
C GLU A 10 7.62 2.37 2.36
N THR A 11 8.43 3.42 2.26
CA THR A 11 9.47 3.57 1.24
C THR A 11 10.66 4.32 1.81
N GLY A 12 11.87 3.86 1.50
CA GLY A 12 13.10 4.63 1.76
C GLY A 12 13.41 5.66 0.67
N GLY A 13 12.67 5.64 -0.44
CA GLY A 13 12.81 6.58 -1.55
C GLY A 13 11.78 7.71 -1.50
N THR A 14 11.55 8.36 -2.63
CA THR A 14 10.49 9.37 -2.75
C THR A 14 9.13 8.71 -3.00
N LEU A 15 8.04 9.41 -2.66
CA LEU A 15 6.68 8.97 -3.01
C LEU A 15 6.51 8.78 -4.52
N TYR A 16 7.19 9.60 -5.34
CA TYR A 16 7.19 9.45 -6.80
C TYR A 16 7.78 8.11 -7.25
N GLN A 17 8.94 7.71 -6.70
CA GLN A 17 9.54 6.42 -7.02
C GLN A 17 8.64 5.26 -6.59
N ARG A 18 8.03 5.36 -5.39
CA ARG A 18 7.09 4.34 -4.90
C ARG A 18 5.83 4.26 -5.78
N HIS A 19 5.33 5.39 -6.24
CA HIS A 19 4.19 5.46 -7.17
C HIS A 19 4.50 4.74 -8.48
N LEU A 20 5.62 5.08 -9.14
CA LEU A 20 6.03 4.43 -10.38
C LEU A 20 6.25 2.92 -10.21
N LEU A 21 6.85 2.49 -9.09
CA LEU A 21 7.04 1.08 -8.80
C LEU A 21 5.70 0.34 -8.68
N ASN A 22 4.73 0.92 -7.97
CA ASN A 22 3.40 0.32 -7.81
C ASN A 22 2.68 0.25 -9.17
N LEU A 23 2.73 1.30 -9.99
CA LEU A 23 2.16 1.27 -11.35
C LEU A 23 2.80 0.19 -12.22
N SER A 24 4.12 0.04 -12.16
CA SER A 24 4.84 -1.02 -12.87
C SER A 24 4.35 -2.40 -12.43
N ARG A 25 4.28 -2.64 -11.12
CA ARG A 25 3.84 -3.93 -10.54
C ARG A 25 2.41 -4.29 -10.90
N ILE A 26 1.50 -3.31 -10.87
CA ILE A 26 0.11 -3.48 -11.33
C ILE A 26 0.09 -3.90 -12.81
N ARG A 27 0.81 -3.17 -13.67
CA ARG A 27 0.88 -3.44 -15.12
C ARG A 27 1.49 -4.80 -15.44
N THR A 28 2.48 -5.25 -14.66
CA THR A 28 3.14 -6.55 -14.85
C THR A 28 2.48 -7.67 -14.06
N GLN A 29 1.33 -7.45 -13.40
CA GLN A 29 0.64 -8.43 -12.58
C GLN A 29 1.57 -9.12 -11.57
N HIS A 30 2.41 -8.32 -10.91
CA HIS A 30 3.33 -8.83 -9.90
C HIS A 30 2.55 -9.48 -8.75
N SER A 31 3.09 -10.55 -8.16
CA SER A 31 2.46 -11.20 -7.01
C SER A 31 2.75 -10.39 -5.73
N ASP A 32 2.03 -9.29 -5.57
CA ASP A 32 1.92 -8.58 -4.31
C ASP A 32 0.48 -8.06 -4.10
N PRO A 33 0.07 -7.79 -2.85
CA PRO A 33 -1.33 -7.53 -2.55
C PRO A 33 -1.93 -6.32 -3.27
N VAL A 34 -1.11 -5.30 -3.57
CA VAL A 34 -1.57 -4.10 -4.28
C VAL A 34 -1.80 -4.44 -5.74
N ALA A 35 -0.83 -5.08 -6.40
CA ALA A 35 -0.98 -5.47 -7.79
C ALA A 35 -2.18 -6.42 -7.98
N GLU A 36 -2.31 -7.43 -7.12
CA GLU A 36 -3.45 -8.37 -7.09
C GLU A 36 -4.79 -7.64 -7.10
N HIS A 37 -5.01 -6.73 -6.16
CA HIS A 37 -6.26 -5.98 -6.05
C HIS A 37 -6.65 -5.27 -7.37
N PHE A 38 -5.70 -4.62 -8.04
CA PHE A 38 -5.97 -3.87 -9.27
C PHE A 38 -6.14 -4.75 -10.52
N TYR A 39 -5.72 -6.02 -10.54
CA TYR A 39 -5.98 -6.88 -11.70
C TYR A 39 -7.09 -7.92 -11.48
N THR A 40 -7.46 -8.24 -10.23
CA THR A 40 -8.53 -9.22 -9.93
C THR A 40 -9.87 -8.59 -9.60
N ASP A 41 -9.90 -7.42 -8.95
CA ASP A 41 -11.11 -6.93 -8.28
C ASP A 41 -11.91 -5.93 -9.15
N GLY A 42 -11.56 -5.80 -10.43
CA GLY A 42 -12.25 -4.91 -11.38
C GLY A 42 -11.93 -3.43 -11.19
N HIS A 43 -10.94 -3.09 -10.37
CA HIS A 43 -10.39 -1.75 -10.25
C HIS A 43 -9.42 -1.45 -11.39
N SER A 44 -9.32 -0.18 -11.76
CA SER A 44 -8.42 0.30 -12.82
C SER A 44 -7.35 1.23 -12.24
N MET A 45 -6.35 1.61 -13.04
CA MET A 45 -5.36 2.60 -12.61
C MET A 45 -5.98 3.99 -12.35
N ASP A 46 -7.17 4.27 -12.88
CA ASP A 46 -7.89 5.53 -12.63
C ASP A 46 -8.43 5.59 -11.19
N ASP A 47 -8.56 4.44 -10.53
CA ASP A 47 -8.96 4.33 -9.12
C ASP A 47 -7.76 4.40 -8.15
N PHE A 48 -6.52 4.43 -8.68
CA PHE A 48 -5.31 4.38 -7.86
C PHE A 48 -4.88 5.77 -7.37
N GLN A 49 -4.90 5.96 -6.05
CA GLN A 49 -4.44 7.19 -5.40
C GLN A 49 -3.38 6.91 -4.33
N ILE A 50 -2.44 7.84 -4.16
CA ILE A 50 -1.40 7.78 -3.12
C ILE A 50 -1.40 9.06 -2.31
N MET A 51 -1.24 8.91 -0.99
CA MET A 51 -1.06 9.98 -0.02
C MET A 51 0.13 9.65 0.90
N GLY A 52 0.91 10.68 1.25
CA GLY A 52 1.90 10.55 2.32
C GLY A 52 1.24 10.66 3.69
N LEU A 53 1.42 9.66 4.55
CA LEU A 53 0.89 9.68 5.93
C LEU A 53 1.85 10.39 6.89
N GLU A 54 3.12 10.00 6.86
CA GLU A 54 4.13 10.48 7.81
C GLU A 54 5.53 10.41 7.19
N LYS A 55 6.33 11.45 7.40
CA LYS A 55 7.75 11.45 7.02
C LYS A 55 8.57 11.04 8.24
N LEU A 56 9.18 9.87 8.18
CA LEU A 56 9.94 9.29 9.29
C LEU A 56 11.45 9.42 9.07
N SER A 57 12.17 9.55 10.17
CA SER A 57 13.62 9.39 10.28
C SER A 57 13.90 8.46 11.46
N GLY A 58 14.85 7.53 11.34
CA GLY A 58 15.17 6.60 12.42
C GLY A 58 15.65 5.25 11.91
N SER A 59 15.75 4.28 12.81
CA SER A 59 16.14 2.91 12.47
C SER A 59 15.03 2.17 11.71
N ASP A 60 15.41 1.06 11.08
CA ASP A 60 14.49 0.19 10.35
C ASP A 60 13.39 -0.38 11.28
N GLU A 61 13.75 -0.72 12.53
CA GLU A 61 12.78 -1.20 13.53
C GLU A 61 11.73 -0.15 13.84
N TYR A 62 12.14 1.12 13.98
CA TYR A 62 11.21 2.21 14.24
C TYR A 62 10.27 2.43 13.05
N ARG A 63 10.80 2.45 11.82
CA ARG A 63 9.98 2.65 10.62
C ARG A 63 8.97 1.51 10.42
N LYS A 64 9.40 0.25 10.60
CA LYS A 64 8.50 -0.92 10.58
C LYS A 64 7.44 -0.86 11.69
N THR A 65 7.82 -0.43 12.89
CA THR A 65 6.86 -0.26 14.01
C THR A 65 5.79 0.77 13.65
N MET A 66 6.18 1.90 13.05
CA MET A 66 5.24 2.93 12.61
C MET A 66 4.35 2.46 11.45
N GLU A 67 4.90 1.70 10.49
CA GLU A 67 4.12 1.08 9.43
C GLU A 67 3.03 0.15 10.01
N GLN A 68 3.38 -0.70 10.98
CA GLN A 68 2.43 -1.58 11.67
C GLN A 68 1.37 -0.81 12.44
N LEU A 69 1.76 0.28 13.12
CA LEU A 69 0.82 1.17 13.79
C LEU A 69 -0.22 1.75 12.82
N TRP A 70 0.23 2.22 11.65
CA TRP A 70 -0.67 2.78 10.63
C TRP A 70 -1.58 1.72 10.00
N LYS A 71 -1.05 0.52 9.69
CA LYS A 71 -1.87 -0.62 9.23
C LYS A 71 -2.99 -0.95 10.22
N SER A 72 -2.67 -0.97 11.51
CA SER A 72 -3.63 -1.22 12.59
C SER A 72 -4.68 -0.11 12.70
N LYS A 73 -4.24 1.16 12.79
CA LYS A 73 -5.13 2.32 12.93
C LYS A 73 -6.11 2.48 11.77
N LEU A 74 -5.64 2.24 10.54
CA LEU A 74 -6.44 2.38 9.32
C LEU A 74 -7.15 1.09 8.92
N ARG A 75 -6.98 0.00 9.70
CA ARG A 75 -7.58 -1.33 9.44
C ARG A 75 -7.31 -1.84 8.02
N THR A 76 -6.08 -1.71 7.55
CA THR A 76 -5.74 -2.02 6.16
C THR A 76 -5.55 -3.52 5.88
N TYR A 77 -5.67 -4.37 6.89
CA TYR A 77 -5.59 -5.83 6.71
C TYR A 77 -6.86 -6.40 6.10
N ARG A 78 -6.70 -7.40 5.22
CA ARG A 78 -7.83 -8.20 4.71
C ARG A 78 -8.66 -8.76 5.89
N PRO A 79 -10.01 -8.77 5.80
CA PRO A 79 -10.84 -8.44 4.63
C PRO A 79 -11.23 -6.95 4.51
N TYR A 80 -10.67 -6.06 5.34
CA TYR A 80 -11.08 -4.64 5.39
C TYR A 80 -10.16 -3.70 4.59
N GLY A 81 -9.05 -4.21 4.08
CA GLY A 81 -8.13 -3.50 3.21
C GLY A 81 -7.20 -4.46 2.48
N ILE A 82 -6.11 -3.93 1.91
CA ILE A 82 -5.26 -4.64 0.95
C ILE A 82 -4.10 -5.40 1.61
N ASN A 83 -3.59 -4.93 2.75
CA ASN A 83 -2.47 -5.58 3.43
C ASN A 83 -2.82 -7.01 3.86
N VAL A 84 -1.82 -7.89 3.82
CA VAL A 84 -1.91 -9.28 4.30
C VAL A 84 -1.13 -9.36 5.62
N GLN A 85 -1.65 -10.11 6.61
CA GLN A 85 -0.89 -10.38 7.83
C GLN A 85 0.30 -11.30 7.48
N GLU A 86 1.49 -10.90 7.91
CA GLU A 86 2.72 -11.69 7.80
C GLU A 86 2.75 -12.81 8.85
#